data_AF-A0A6V7KTY1-F1
#
_entry.id   AF-A0A6V7KTY1-F1
#
_cell.length_a   1.000
_cell.length_b   1.000
_cell.length_c   1.000
_cell.angle_alpha   90.00
_cell.angle_beta   90.00
_cell.angle_gamma   90.00
#
_symmetry.space_group_name_H-M   'P 1'
#
loop_
_entity.id
_entity.type
_entity.pdbx_description
1 polymer ?
#
loop_
_entity_poly.entity_id
_entity_poly.type
_entity_poly.pdbx_seq_one_letter_code
_entity_poly.pdbx_strand_id
1 'polypeptide(L)' 'VAVLGGPLYAVGGHDGWSFLATVERWDPVTHKWSYVAPMPGARSTVGVAVLND' A
#
# COMPACT_ATOMS: atom_id res chain seq x y z
N VAL A 1 -4.70 4.87 0.46
CA VAL A 1 -5.03 3.54 -0.11
C VAL A 1 -5.59 3.72 -1.51
N ALA A 2 -5.44 2.74 -2.39
CA ALA A 2 -6.04 2.77 -3.73
C ALA A 2 -6.30 1.36 -4.25
N VAL A 3 -7.24 1.20 -5.20
CA VAL A 3 -7.51 -0.07 -5.88
C VAL A 3 -6.88 -0.02 -7.26
N LEU A 4 -6.09 -1.03 -7.63
CA LEU A 4 -5.42 -1.14 -8.93
C LEU A 4 -5.62 -2.54 -9.48
N GLY A 5 -6.31 -2.68 -10.60
CA GLY A 5 -6.58 -3.99 -11.22
C GLY A 5 -7.37 -4.97 -10.33
N GLY A 6 -8.17 -4.46 -9.39
CA GLY A 6 -9.01 -5.24 -8.47
C GLY A 6 -8.53 -5.30 -7.00
N PRO A 7 -7.25 -5.65 -6.72
CA PRO A 7 -6.70 -5.63 -5.35
C PRO A 7 -6.63 -4.23 -4.72
N LEU A 8 -6.76 -4.17 -3.39
CA LEU A 8 -6.56 -2.95 -2.60
C LEU A 8 -5.10 -2.83 -2.15
N TYR A 9 -4.54 -1.63 -2.24
CA TYR A 9 -3.17 -1.34 -1.85
C TYR A 9 -3.12 -0.32 -0.69
N ALA A 10 -2.35 -0.67 0.33
CA ALA A 10 -1.89 0.22 1.39
C ALA A 10 -0.44 0.62 1.11
N VAL A 11 -0.14 1.92 1.10
CA VAL A 11 1.14 2.49 0.67
C VAL A 11 1.66 3.39 1.78
N GLY A 12 2.79 3.02 2.38
CA GLY A 12 3.40 3.75 3.49
C GLY A 12 2.56 3.76 4.76
N GLY A 13 2.69 4.83 5.54
CA GLY A 13 1.97 5.00 6.81
C GLY A 13 2.93 5.11 8.00
N HIS A 14 2.38 4.89 9.19
CA HIS A 14 3.10 4.91 10.46
C HIS A 14 2.56 3.78 11.34
N ASP A 15 3.44 2.91 11.83
CA ASP A 15 3.07 1.74 12.65
C ASP A 15 3.00 2.04 14.16
N GLY A 16 3.27 3.29 14.55
CA GLY A 16 3.39 3.71 15.96
C GLY A 16 4.83 3.92 16.40
N TRP A 17 5.80 3.42 15.64
CA TRP A 17 7.24 3.56 15.91
C TRP A 17 7.99 4.30 14.81
N SER A 18 7.65 4.02 13.55
CA SER A 18 8.39 4.51 12.39
C SER A 18 7.48 4.77 11.21
N PHE A 19 7.94 5.63 10.30
CA PHE A 19 7.32 5.76 8.99
C PHE A 19 7.64 4.53 8.15
N LEU A 20 6.65 4.10 7.38
CA LEU A 20 6.75 2.90 6.56
C LEU A 20 7.10 3.26 5.11
N ALA A 21 8.04 2.51 4.54
CA ALA A 21 8.28 2.47 3.10
C ALA A 21 7.58 1.26 2.44
N THR A 22 6.91 0.42 3.24
CA THR A 22 6.25 -0.79 2.75
C THR A 22 5.02 -0.45 1.91
N VAL A 23 4.70 -1.39 1.02
CA VAL A 23 3.43 -1.42 0.30
C VAL A 23 2.86 -2.81 0.47
N GLU A 24 1.60 -2.88 0.84
CA GLU A 24 0.88 -4.14 1.04
C GLU A 24 -0.34 -4.19 0.13
N ARG A 25 -0.61 -5.37 -0.41
CA ARG A 25 -1.74 -5.66 -1.28
C ARG A 25 -2.67 -6.64 -0.62
N TRP A 26 -3.96 -6.31 -0.58
CA TRP A 26 -5.04 -7.22 -0.21
C TRP A 26 -5.51 -8.01 -1.41
N ASP A 27 -5.43 -9.33 -1.32
CA ASP A 27 -6.01 -10.24 -2.29
C ASP A 27 -7.45 -10.62 -1.87
N PRO A 28 -8.48 -10.23 -2.63
CA PRO A 28 -9.87 -10.53 -2.31
C PRO A 28 -10.25 -12.00 -2.50
N VAL A 29 -9.42 -12.82 -3.17
CA VAL A 29 -9.68 -14.27 -3.33
C VAL A 29 -9.16 -15.04 -2.13
N THR A 30 -7.94 -14.72 -1.68
CA THR A 30 -7.30 -15.45 -0.58
C THR A 30 -7.54 -14.82 0.79
N HIS A 31 -8.13 -13.62 0.83
CA HIS A 31 -8.38 -12.82 2.04
C HIS A 31 -7.11 -12.58 2.87
N LYS A 32 -6.02 -12.25 2.18
CA LYS A 32 -4.72 -12.03 2.82
C LYS A 32 -4.06 -10.76 2.32
N TRP A 33 -3.31 -10.15 3.22
CA TRP A 33 -2.33 -9.13 2.89
C TRP A 33 -1.00 -9.78 2.52
N SER A 34 -0.33 -9.20 1.54
CA SER A 34 1.03 -9.56 1.15
C SER A 34 1.84 -8.32 0.81
N TYR A 35 3.11 -8.29 1.18
CA TYR A 35 4.03 -7.24 0.76
C TYR A 35 4.29 -7.27 -0.74
N VAL A 36 4.38 -6.09 -1.34
CA VAL A 36 4.82 -5.88 -2.74
C VAL A 36 6.05 -4.96 -2.75
N ALA A 37 6.43 -4.46 -3.94
CA ALA A 37 7.57 -3.56 -4.07
C ALA A 37 7.44 -2.34 -3.14
N PRO A 38 8.47 -2.03 -2.34
CA PRO A 38 8.43 -0.89 -1.42
C PRO A 38 8.61 0.44 -2.15
N MET A 39 8.27 1.53 -1.48
CA MET A 39 8.62 2.87 -1.92
C MET A 39 10.11 3.16 -1.71
N PRO A 40 10.72 4.07 -2.49
CA PRO A 40 12.11 4.51 -2.28
C PRO A 40 12.39 5.19 -0.94
N GLY A 41 11.33 5.65 -0.24
CA GLY A 41 11.46 6.35 1.02
C GLY A 41 10.20 6.23 1.86
N ALA A 42 10.41 6.11 3.17
CA ALA A 42 9.34 6.03 4.15
C ALA A 42 8.58 7.35 4.23
N ARG A 43 7.25 7.27 4.24
CA ARG A 43 6.37 8.44 4.30
C ARG A 43 5.03 8.08 4.94
N SER A 44 4.45 9.04 5.66
CA SER A 44 3.09 8.97 6.21
C SER A 44 2.27 10.16 5.70
N THR A 45 0.96 10.14 5.97
CA THR A 45 0.01 11.24 5.63
C THR A 45 0.01 11.66 4.16
N VAL A 46 0.27 10.72 3.24
CA VAL A 46 0.27 10.96 1.79
C VAL A 46 -1.05 10.55 1.11
N GLY A 47 -1.38 11.24 0.02
CA GLY A 47 -2.42 10.82 -0.92
C GLY A 47 -1.90 9.79 -1.92
N VAL A 48 -2.78 8.86 -2.34
CA VAL A 48 -2.47 7.83 -3.33
C VAL A 48 -3.57 7.84 -4.38
N ALA A 49 -3.21 7.78 -5.65
CA ALA A 49 -4.12 7.69 -6.77
C ALA A 49 -3.59 6.66 -7.79
N VAL A 50 -4.51 6.05 -8.54
CA VAL A 50 -4.17 5.22 -9.70
C VAL A 50 -4.34 6.07 -10.96
N LEU A 51 -3.39 5.93 -11.88
CA LEU A 51 -3.46 6.55 -13.19
C LEU A 51 -3.65 5.43 -14.23
N ASN A 52 -4.70 5.56 -15.04
CA ASN A 52 -5.07 4.63 -16.11
C ASN A 52 -5.38 3.21 -15.62
N ASP A 53 -6.51 3.06 -14.93
CA ASP A 53 -7.08 1.74 -14.62
C ASP A 53 -7.86 1.19 -15.83
#